data_AF-A0AAV9A3T3-F1
#
_entry.id   AF-A0AAV9A3T3-F1
#
_cell.length_a   1.000
_cell.length_b   1.000
_cell.length_c   1.000
_cell.angle_alpha   90.00
_cell.angle_beta   90.00
_cell.angle_gamma   90.00
#
_symmetry.space_group_name_H-M   'P 1'
#
loop_
_entity.id
_entity.type
_entity.pdbx_description
1 polymer ?
#
loop_
_entity_poly.entity_id
_entity_poly.type
_entity_poly.pdbx_seq_one_letter_code
_entity_poly.pdbx_strand_id
1 'polypeptide(L)'
;MTSLAIDSHRANAEVIHGDLPCKKRIAELLEELCLPKGLFPLDDIEEFGYDRSSGFMWLTHTKKKDHVFKKIKQTVSYATEVTAIVENRRLKKMSGVKTREMLLWLTITDVYIEDPSSGKITFKTGTGLSESFPTTAFGA
;
A
#
# COMPACT_ATOMS: atom_id res chain seq x y z
N MET A 1 -11.82 10.35 -16.89
CA MET A 1 -13.08 9.67 -16.48
C MET A 1 -12.89 8.77 -15.24
N THR A 2 -11.95 9.10 -14.34
CA THR A 2 -11.58 8.26 -13.18
C THR A 2 -12.16 8.74 -11.84
N SER A 3 -12.68 9.97 -11.77
CA SER A 3 -13.20 10.57 -10.53
C SER A 3 -14.51 9.93 -10.05
N LEU A 4 -15.49 9.76 -10.94
CA LEU A 4 -16.80 9.18 -10.61
C LEU A 4 -16.72 7.75 -10.03
N ALA A 5 -15.76 6.95 -10.49
CA ALA A 5 -15.57 5.59 -9.96
C ALA A 5 -14.99 5.60 -8.54
N ILE A 6 -14.03 6.49 -8.26
CA ILE A 6 -13.41 6.62 -6.93
C ILE A 6 -14.43 7.19 -5.92
N ASP A 7 -15.21 8.20 -6.32
CA ASP A 7 -16.22 8.81 -5.45
C ASP A 7 -17.33 7.82 -5.05
N SER A 8 -17.74 6.95 -5.98
CA SER A 8 -18.73 5.89 -5.68
C SER A 8 -18.23 4.86 -4.67
N HIS A 9 -16.92 4.56 -4.64
CA HIS A 9 -16.36 3.64 -3.66
C HIS A 9 -16.34 4.23 -2.25
N ARG A 10 -16.12 5.54 -2.12
CA ARG A 10 -16.05 6.21 -0.81
C ARG A 10 -17.38 6.22 -0.06
N ALA A 11 -18.51 6.22 -0.77
CA ALA A 11 -19.84 6.30 -0.16
C ALA A 11 -20.19 5.09 0.74
N ASN A 12 -19.64 3.91 0.46
CA ASN A 12 -19.92 2.67 1.21
C ASN A 12 -18.76 2.24 2.12
N ALA A 13 -17.71 3.06 2.22
CA ALA A 13 -16.50 2.70 2.93
C ALA A 13 -16.64 2.88 4.44
N GLU A 14 -16.00 1.99 5.19
CA GLU A 14 -15.63 2.24 6.57
C GLU A 14 -14.52 3.30 6.57
N VAL A 15 -14.78 4.46 7.16
CA VAL A 15 -13.80 5.56 7.25
C VAL A 15 -13.41 5.77 8.71
N ILE A 16 -12.10 5.75 8.95
CA ILE A 16 -11.49 5.97 10.27
C ILE A 16 -10.60 7.20 10.17
N HIS A 17 -10.59 7.99 11.24
CA HIS A 17 -9.77 9.18 11.35
C HIS A 17 -8.83 9.10 12.55
N GLY A 18 -7.65 9.71 12.41
CA GLY A 18 -6.64 9.83 13.44
C GLY A 18 -5.60 8.71 13.41
N ASP A 19 -4.38 9.06 13.81
CA ASP A 19 -3.18 8.24 13.61
C ASP A 19 -3.31 6.83 14.22
N LEU A 20 -3.50 6.72 15.55
CA LEU A 20 -3.58 5.44 16.24
C LEU A 20 -4.69 4.48 15.74
N PRO A 21 -5.96 4.90 15.60
CA PRO A 21 -7.01 4.01 15.11
C PRO A 21 -6.80 3.61 13.65
N CYS A 22 -6.31 4.51 12.78
CA CYS A 22 -5.95 4.17 11.40
C CYS A 22 -4.80 3.15 11.34
N LYS A 23 -3.73 3.38 12.11
CA LYS A 23 -2.59 2.44 12.24
C LYS A 23 -3.06 1.03 12.58
N LYS A 24 -3.92 0.93 13.59
CA LYS A 24 -4.48 -0.36 14.03
C LYS A 24 -5.28 -1.02 12.92
N ARG A 25 -6.19 -0.29 12.28
CA ARG A 25 -7.06 -0.84 11.22
C ARG A 25 -6.28 -1.29 9.99
N ILE A 26 -5.27 -0.53 9.57
CA ILE A 26 -4.42 -0.89 8.44
C ILE A 26 -3.64 -2.17 8.75
N ALA A 27 -3.09 -2.31 9.95
CA ALA A 27 -2.37 -3.51 10.36
C ALA A 27 -3.30 -4.74 10.39
N GLU A 28 -4.54 -4.60 10.86
CA GLU A 28 -5.57 -5.66 10.81
C GLU A 28 -5.91 -6.03 9.36
N LEU A 29 -6.12 -5.06 8.48
CA LEU A 29 -6.39 -5.34 7.06
C LEU A 29 -5.22 -6.07 6.39
N LEU A 30 -3.98 -5.64 6.62
CA LEU A 30 -2.81 -6.33 6.06
C LEU A 30 -2.72 -7.77 6.55
N GLU A 31 -3.05 -8.03 7.81
CA GLU A 31 -3.13 -9.37 8.38
C GLU A 31 -4.25 -10.20 7.75
N GLU A 32 -5.47 -9.65 7.59
CA GLU A 32 -6.58 -10.27 6.86
C GLU A 32 -6.16 -10.69 5.44
N LEU A 33 -5.36 -9.87 4.77
CA LEU A 33 -4.87 -10.10 3.42
C LEU A 33 -3.61 -10.99 3.37
N CYS A 34 -3.10 -11.47 4.50
CA CYS A 34 -1.84 -12.22 4.60
C CYS A 34 -0.64 -11.45 4.01
N LEU A 35 -0.60 -10.13 4.19
CA LEU A 35 0.48 -9.24 3.79
C LEU A 35 1.29 -8.76 5.01
N PRO A 36 2.58 -8.39 4.85
CA PRO A 36 3.37 -7.87 5.96
C PRO A 36 2.82 -6.56 6.52
N LYS A 37 2.68 -6.47 7.85
CA LYS A 37 2.11 -5.28 8.55
C LYS A 37 2.94 -4.00 8.35
N GLY A 38 4.23 -4.12 8.06
CA GLY A 38 5.14 -2.98 7.82
C GLY A 38 5.26 -2.57 6.34
N LEU A 39 4.28 -2.91 5.49
CA LEU A 39 4.29 -2.48 4.08
C LEU A 39 4.16 -0.97 3.89
N PHE A 40 3.52 -0.29 4.83
CA PHE A 40 3.34 1.16 4.80
C PHE A 40 4.11 1.82 5.94
N PRO A 41 4.71 3.00 5.73
CA PRO A 41 5.09 3.85 6.83
C PRO A 41 3.81 4.32 7.50
N LEU A 42 3.55 3.85 8.72
CA LEU A 42 2.25 4.05 9.35
C LEU A 42 2.13 5.36 10.13
N ASP A 43 3.15 6.22 10.17
CA ASP A 43 3.10 7.49 10.91
C ASP A 43 2.39 8.63 10.18
N ASP A 44 1.87 9.59 10.94
CA ASP A 44 1.18 10.79 10.47
C ASP A 44 0.00 10.47 9.55
N ILE A 45 -0.82 9.47 9.92
CA ILE A 45 -2.04 9.11 9.16
C ILE A 45 -3.21 9.95 9.65
N GLU A 46 -3.91 10.58 8.70
CA GLU A 46 -5.10 11.39 8.98
C GLU A 46 -6.38 10.58 8.83
N GLU A 47 -6.47 9.81 7.75
CA GLU A 47 -7.66 9.06 7.38
C GLU A 47 -7.27 7.72 6.75
N PHE A 48 -8.08 6.71 7.05
CA PHE A 48 -8.05 5.43 6.36
C PHE A 48 -9.49 5.06 5.98
N GLY A 49 -9.69 4.74 4.71
CA GLY A 49 -10.98 4.31 4.20
C GLY A 49 -10.89 2.96 3.51
N TYR A 50 -11.88 2.10 3.74
CA TYR A 50 -11.97 0.80 3.09
C TYR A 50 -13.41 0.41 2.78
N ASP A 51 -13.70 0.25 1.49
CA ASP A 51 -14.95 -0.33 0.99
C ASP A 51 -14.74 -1.83 0.76
N ARG A 52 -15.24 -2.65 1.70
CA ARG A 52 -15.18 -4.12 1.63
C ARG A 52 -15.91 -4.69 0.41
N SER A 53 -16.89 -3.99 -0.15
CA SER A 53 -17.68 -4.50 -1.28
C SER A 53 -16.92 -4.45 -2.60
N SER A 54 -16.12 -3.40 -2.81
CA SER A 54 -15.32 -3.22 -4.02
C SER A 54 -13.85 -3.60 -3.85
N GLY A 55 -13.39 -3.74 -2.60
CA GLY A 55 -11.97 -3.88 -2.27
C GLY A 55 -11.20 -2.56 -2.35
N PHE A 56 -11.85 -1.43 -2.60
CA PHE A 56 -11.17 -0.14 -2.70
C PHE A 56 -10.76 0.37 -1.31
N MET A 57 -9.48 0.71 -1.17
CA MET A 57 -8.95 1.37 0.02
C MET A 57 -8.22 2.65 -0.33
N TRP A 58 -8.18 3.56 0.63
CA TRP A 58 -7.29 4.71 0.60
C TRP A 58 -6.73 5.00 1.99
N LEU A 59 -5.57 5.64 2.02
CA LEU A 59 -4.94 6.16 3.22
C LEU A 59 -4.41 7.55 2.91
N THR A 60 -4.60 8.48 3.84
CA THR A 60 -4.08 9.85 3.73
C THR A 60 -3.06 10.13 4.83
N HIS A 61 -1.98 10.78 4.43
CA HIS A 61 -0.95 11.30 5.31
C HIS A 61 -1.04 12.82 5.35
N THR A 62 -0.64 13.43 6.47
CA THR A 62 -0.56 14.90 6.57
C THR A 62 0.38 15.51 5.52
N LYS A 63 1.37 14.75 5.06
CA LYS A 63 2.31 15.16 4.02
C LYS A 63 2.87 13.97 3.26
N LYS A 64 3.36 14.24 2.05
CA LYS A 64 4.22 13.31 1.31
C LYS A 64 5.42 12.89 2.19
N LYS A 65 5.80 11.61 2.11
CA LYS A 65 6.97 11.08 2.81
C LYS A 65 7.78 10.12 1.97
N ASP A 66 9.07 10.06 2.27
CA ASP A 66 9.96 9.04 1.75
C ASP A 66 10.33 8.09 2.90
N HIS A 67 10.34 6.80 2.62
CA HIS A 67 10.67 5.74 3.56
C HIS A 67 11.79 4.87 2.98
N VAL A 68 12.70 4.43 3.85
CA VAL A 68 13.81 3.55 3.47
C VAL A 68 13.61 2.20 4.15
N PHE A 69 13.31 1.17 3.36
CA PHE A 69 13.29 -0.21 3.82
C PHE A 69 14.72 -0.72 3.96
N LYS A 70 15.34 -0.47 5.11
CA LYS A 70 16.78 -0.71 5.36
C LYS A 70 17.24 -2.13 5.01
N LYS A 71 16.40 -3.15 5.28
CA LYS A 71 16.72 -4.57 5.02
C LYS A 71 16.90 -4.88 3.53
N ILE A 72 16.25 -4.13 2.65
CA ILE A 72 16.34 -4.31 1.18
C ILE A 72 16.97 -3.10 0.47
N LYS A 73 17.38 -2.09 1.23
CA LYS A 73 17.98 -0.84 0.76
C LYS A 73 17.14 -0.07 -0.27
N GLN A 74 15.83 -0.33 -0.33
CA GLN A 74 14.92 0.38 -1.22
C GLN A 74 14.39 1.66 -0.57
N THR A 75 14.36 2.73 -1.37
CA THR A 75 13.75 4.01 -1.02
C THR A 75 12.41 4.13 -1.73
N VAL A 76 11.34 4.33 -0.97
CA VAL A 76 9.97 4.40 -1.47
C VAL A 76 9.35 5.74 -1.07
N SER A 77 8.72 6.41 -2.02
CA SER A 77 8.01 7.66 -1.82
C SER A 77 6.51 7.41 -1.79
N TYR A 78 5.84 7.98 -0.80
CA TYR A 78 4.40 7.93 -0.58
C TYR A 78 3.84 9.35 -0.69
N ALA A 79 2.86 9.54 -1.57
CA ALA A 79 2.10 10.78 -1.69
C ALA A 79 1.20 10.99 -0.47
N THR A 80 0.61 12.18 -0.38
CA THR A 80 -0.39 12.53 0.65
C THR A 80 -1.57 11.56 0.62
N GLU A 81 -2.00 11.09 -0.55
CA GLU A 81 -3.04 10.07 -0.69
C GLU A 81 -2.48 8.87 -1.45
N VAL A 82 -2.69 7.67 -0.89
CA VAL A 82 -2.36 6.39 -1.49
C VAL A 82 -3.65 5.58 -1.60
N THR A 83 -3.90 5.01 -2.78
CA THR A 83 -5.10 4.18 -3.03
C THR A 83 -4.71 2.84 -3.60
N ALA A 84 -5.57 1.83 -3.43
CA ALA A 84 -5.41 0.52 -4.04
C ALA A 84 -6.74 -0.25 -4.10
N ILE A 85 -6.79 -1.28 -4.93
CA ILE A 85 -7.76 -2.37 -4.83
C ILE A 85 -7.11 -3.53 -4.10
N VAL A 86 -7.72 -3.98 -3.01
CA VAL A 86 -7.22 -5.09 -2.20
C VAL A 86 -7.84 -6.41 -2.64
N GLU A 87 -7.01 -7.44 -2.63
CA GLU A 87 -7.39 -8.84 -2.82
C GLU A 87 -6.53 -9.70 -1.89
N ASN A 88 -6.93 -10.95 -1.69
CA ASN A 88 -6.14 -11.87 -0.88
C ASN A 88 -4.67 -11.90 -1.35
N ARG A 89 -3.74 -11.57 -0.44
CA ARG A 89 -2.29 -11.46 -0.70
C ARG A 89 -1.87 -10.45 -1.76
N ARG A 90 -2.71 -9.46 -2.10
CA ARG A 90 -2.42 -8.55 -3.21
C ARG A 90 -3.06 -7.17 -3.06
N LEU A 91 -2.28 -6.15 -3.43
CA LEU A 91 -2.74 -4.79 -3.68
C LEU A 91 -2.56 -4.52 -5.18
N LYS A 92 -3.60 -4.06 -5.88
CA LYS A 92 -3.61 -3.77 -7.31
C LYS A 92 -3.97 -2.32 -7.57
N LYS A 93 -3.64 -1.85 -8.78
CA LYS A 93 -3.98 -0.50 -9.26
C LYS A 93 -3.57 0.58 -8.26
N MET A 94 -2.42 0.37 -7.63
CA MET A 94 -1.92 1.27 -6.60
C MET A 94 -1.63 2.66 -7.18
N SER A 95 -1.95 3.69 -6.41
CA SER A 95 -1.59 5.08 -6.70
C SER A 95 -0.84 5.71 -5.52
N GLY A 96 -0.06 6.75 -5.79
CA GLY A 96 0.62 7.51 -4.74
C GLY A 96 1.90 6.85 -4.20
N VAL A 97 2.32 5.69 -4.72
CA VAL A 97 3.54 4.99 -4.28
C VAL A 97 4.57 4.92 -5.42
N LYS A 98 5.81 5.32 -5.16
CA LYS A 98 6.93 5.22 -6.11
C LYS A 98 8.14 4.58 -5.46
N THR A 99 8.83 3.69 -6.15
CA THR A 99 10.16 3.20 -5.76
C THR A 99 11.25 3.95 -6.50
N ARG A 100 12.42 4.12 -5.88
CA ARG A 100 13.61 4.68 -6.53
C ARG A 100 14.44 3.54 -7.11
N GLU A 101 14.45 3.45 -8.43
CA GLU A 101 15.27 2.49 -9.18
C GLU A 101 16.38 3.25 -9.91
N MET A 102 17.64 2.99 -9.55
CA MET A 102 18.80 3.77 -10.00
C MET A 102 18.60 5.29 -9.75
N LEU A 103 18.42 6.08 -10.81
CA LEU A 103 18.21 7.54 -10.76
C LEU A 103 16.74 7.95 -11.05
N LEU A 104 15.82 6.99 -11.23
CA LEU A 104 14.44 7.25 -11.63
C LEU A 104 13.44 6.83 -10.55
N TRP A 105 12.36 7.59 -10.45
CA TRP A 105 11.22 7.23 -9.62
C TRP A 105 10.17 6.50 -10.46
N LEU A 106 9.95 5.23 -10.14
CA LEU A 106 8.99 4.37 -10.83
C LEU A 106 7.74 4.15 -9.97
N THR A 107 6.56 4.35 -10.56
CA THR A 107 5.28 4.13 -9.86
C THR A 107 5.07 2.64 -9.63
N ILE A 108 4.78 2.25 -8.38
CA ILE A 108 4.34 0.90 -8.03
C ILE A 108 2.85 0.78 -8.33
N THR A 109 2.45 -0.24 -9.08
CA THR A 109 1.06 -0.50 -9.45
C THR A 109 0.48 -1.72 -8.77
N ASP A 110 1.33 -2.70 -8.42
CA ASP A 110 0.90 -3.93 -7.77
C ASP A 110 1.91 -4.37 -6.73
N VAL A 111 1.40 -4.92 -5.63
CA VAL A 111 2.18 -5.60 -4.59
C VAL A 111 1.50 -6.92 -4.30
N TYR A 112 2.21 -8.05 -4.37
CA TYR A 112 1.57 -9.37 -4.23
C TYR A 112 2.52 -10.45 -3.75
N ILE A 113 1.95 -11.48 -3.11
CA ILE A 113 2.62 -12.76 -2.81
C ILE A 113 2.03 -13.80 -3.76
N GLU A 114 2.81 -14.19 -4.77
CA GLU A 114 2.40 -15.18 -5.78
C GLU A 114 2.31 -16.59 -5.16
N ASP A 115 3.40 -17.02 -4.52
CA ASP A 115 3.52 -18.29 -3.82
C ASP A 115 3.72 -18.03 -2.32
N PRO A 116 2.72 -18.34 -1.46
CA PRO A 116 2.83 -18.18 -0.01
C PRO A 116 4.01 -18.95 0.61
N SER A 117 4.40 -20.08 0.02
CA SER A 117 5.50 -20.91 0.53
C SER A 117 6.88 -20.31 0.25
N SER A 118 6.98 -19.39 -0.72
CA SER A 118 8.23 -18.73 -1.09
C SER A 118 8.76 -17.77 -0.02
N GLY A 119 7.90 -17.29 0.88
CA GLY A 119 8.24 -16.25 1.84
C GLY A 119 8.62 -14.91 1.19
N LYS A 120 8.23 -14.68 -0.07
CA LYS A 120 8.57 -13.48 -0.83
C LYS A 120 7.32 -12.68 -1.21
N ILE A 121 7.51 -11.37 -1.27
CA ILE A 121 6.53 -10.40 -1.76
C ILE A 121 7.13 -9.66 -2.95
N THR A 122 6.32 -9.46 -3.99
CA THR A 122 6.72 -8.86 -5.26
C THR A 122 6.09 -7.49 -5.42
N PHE A 123 6.89 -6.53 -5.86
CA PHE A 123 6.49 -5.17 -6.19
C PHE A 123 6.62 -4.99 -7.70
N LYS A 124 5.53 -4.64 -8.37
CA LYS A 124 5.49 -4.38 -9.81
C LYS A 124 5.31 -2.90 -10.09
N THR A 125 6.07 -2.39 -11.05
CA THR A 125 5.97 -1.00 -11.49
C THR A 125 5.12 -0.86 -12.76
N GLY A 126 4.67 0.37 -13.02
CA GLY A 126 3.92 0.70 -14.23
C GLY A 126 4.70 0.52 -15.53
N THR A 127 6.04 0.37 -15.47
CA THR A 127 6.88 0.05 -16.64
C THR A 127 6.96 -1.45 -16.92
N GLY A 128 6.35 -2.29 -16.06
CA GLY A 128 6.40 -3.75 -16.17
C GLY A 128 7.57 -4.39 -15.44
N LEU A 129 8.47 -3.61 -14.83
CA LEU A 129 9.54 -4.14 -13.98
C LEU A 129 8.95 -4.68 -12.68
N SER A 130 9.56 -5.73 -12.14
CA SER A 130 9.16 -6.28 -10.86
C SER A 130 10.34 -6.79 -10.07
N GLU A 131 10.30 -6.58 -8.75
CA GLU A 131 11.30 -7.10 -7.81
C GLU A 131 10.61 -7.84 -6.67
N SER A 132 11.24 -8.90 -6.19
CA SER A 132 10.73 -9.70 -5.08
C SER A 132 11.69 -9.68 -3.90
N PHE A 133 11.14 -9.53 -2.70
CA PHE A 133 11.88 -9.41 -1.46
C PHE A 133 11.34 -10.36 -0.39
N PRO A 134 12.16 -10.79 0.59
CA PRO A 134 11.66 -11.55 1.73
C PRO A 134 10.58 -10.76 2.48
N THR A 135 9.47 -11.40 2.85
CA THR A 135 8.38 -10.76 3.62
C THR A 135 8.87 -10.22 4.97
N THR A 136 9.89 -10.87 5.55
CA THR A 136 10.57 -10.45 6.80
C THR A 136 11.30 -9.11 6.69
N ALA A 137 11.50 -8.59 5.47
CA ALA A 137 12.02 -7.25 5.24
C ALA A 137 11.02 -6.14 5.62
N PHE A 138 9.74 -6.47 5.72
CA PHE A 138 8.61 -5.55 5.93
C PHE A 138 7.85 -5.84 7.23
N GLY A 139 8.52 -6.46 8.21
CA GLY A 139 7.98 -6.62 9.57
C GLY A 139 8.10 -5.31 10.34
N ALA A 140 6.99 -4.87 10.94
CA ALA A 140 6.87 -3.69 11.79
C ALA A 140 7.88 -3.67 12.95
#